data_AF-A0AAN9VE58-F1
#
_entry.id   AF-A0AAN9VE58-F1
#
_cell.length_a   1.000
_cell.length_b   1.000
_cell.length_c   1.000
_cell.angle_alpha   90.00
_cell.angle_beta   90.00
_cell.angle_gamma   90.00
#
_symmetry.space_group_name_H-M   'P 1'
#
loop_
_entity.id
_entity.type
_entity.pdbx_description
1 polymer ?
#
loop_
_entity_poly.entity_id
_entity_poly.type
_entity_poly.pdbx_seq_one_letter_code
_entity_poly.pdbx_strand_id
1 'polypeptide(L)'
;MACCSRDSSDELPHRKPRGCTDILWLLLFIAFLFLLIFIASFAFVYGNPLRLLNGYDTFGNTCGTSKNEKIGNLSLSGLDTIDKSFLFYLDIKDVRKTMKLCVKKCPDHNLNTFHDIEKFYKDTGSKLCRYDFNFNEVRDKRLSEQDIANTITLPLGPCPPLPVYLSDPVLHRCIPKPVKELSSQVINSLYDVLNSWDALEQILADLYASWKEILALSFLSFVLSLIMVAILHMLASVVAWIFMLIVSIAAVGGTTYLWWTYVDINKHLNKTPDEQMLAESVRNEHAFLLYSVIATVFTVIILLLVIVMRKRIRFLAALFEDSASCLGDIPALFIQPLITFIALLAFFAFWISVIVCLATSTYPGVKPLHPYLDFQQVTETQTNARSAQLNISLKDFKSE
;
A
#
# COMPACT_ATOMS: atom_id res chain seq x y z
N MET A 1 -61.65 11.26 -12.49
CA MET A 1 -62.65 12.03 -11.71
C MET A 1 -61.92 12.71 -10.57
N ALA A 2 -62.19 14.00 -10.41
CA ALA A 2 -61.60 14.88 -9.42
C ALA A 2 -62.05 14.54 -8.00
N CYS A 3 -61.19 14.78 -7.02
CA CYS A 3 -61.58 15.07 -5.63
C CYS A 3 -60.62 16.10 -5.04
N CYS A 4 -60.75 17.35 -5.50
CA CYS A 4 -60.46 18.51 -4.66
C CYS A 4 -61.73 18.80 -3.85
N SER A 5 -61.75 18.41 -2.58
CA SER A 5 -62.60 19.07 -1.59
C SER A 5 -61.68 19.81 -0.63
N ARG A 6 -61.75 21.13 -0.72
CA ARG A 6 -61.09 22.06 0.20
C ARG A 6 -62.18 22.54 1.14
N ASP A 7 -62.14 22.11 2.39
CA ASP A 7 -62.61 22.90 3.54
C ASP A 7 -62.20 22.25 4.87
N SER A 8 -61.07 22.72 5.39
CA SER A 8 -60.90 23.10 6.79
C SER A 8 -59.59 23.88 6.85
N SER A 9 -59.68 25.11 7.32
CA SER A 9 -58.54 25.96 7.67
C SER A 9 -57.80 25.35 8.87
N ASP A 10 -57.09 24.25 8.65
CA ASP A 10 -56.00 23.84 9.51
C ASP A 10 -54.83 24.74 9.17
N GLU A 11 -54.56 25.73 10.03
CA GLU A 11 -53.30 26.46 10.00
C GLU A 11 -52.16 25.42 10.06
N LEU A 12 -51.53 25.19 8.90
CA LEU A 12 -50.29 24.41 8.84
C LEU A 12 -49.36 25.02 9.89
N PRO A 13 -48.86 24.24 10.87
CA PRO A 13 -48.01 24.78 11.90
C PRO A 13 -46.85 25.49 11.20
N HIS A 14 -46.72 26.80 11.44
CA HIS A 14 -45.70 27.65 10.82
C HIS A 14 -44.36 26.95 11.00
N ARG A 15 -43.87 26.26 9.96
CA ARG A 15 -42.59 25.55 10.02
C ARG A 15 -41.56 26.63 10.28
N LYS A 16 -40.99 26.66 11.49
CA LYS A 16 -39.82 27.49 11.79
C LYS A 16 -38.82 27.26 10.66
N PRO A 17 -38.28 28.31 10.02
CA PRO A 17 -37.26 28.14 9.00
C PRO A 17 -36.14 27.30 9.62
N ARG A 18 -35.86 26.14 9.03
CA ARG A 18 -34.78 25.25 9.50
C ARG A 18 -33.47 26.01 9.28
N GLY A 19 -32.77 26.36 10.35
CA GLY A 19 -31.42 26.91 10.26
C GLY A 19 -30.45 25.84 9.75
N CYS A 20 -29.40 26.24 9.03
CA CYS A 20 -28.34 25.31 8.63
C CYS A 20 -27.58 24.83 9.88
N THR A 21 -27.77 23.57 10.25
CA THR A 21 -27.21 23.01 11.50
C THR A 21 -25.71 22.69 11.41
N ASP A 22 -25.07 22.80 10.25
CA ASP A 22 -23.72 22.26 10.04
C ASP A 22 -22.76 23.18 9.28
N ILE A 23 -22.80 24.50 9.54
CA ILE A 23 -21.91 25.48 8.85
C ILE A 23 -20.43 25.17 9.13
N LEU A 24 -20.07 24.87 10.38
CA LEU A 24 -18.68 24.56 10.75
C LEU A 24 -18.17 23.29 10.05
N TRP A 25 -18.97 22.23 10.04
CA TRP A 25 -18.62 20.97 9.38
C TRP A 25 -18.52 21.12 7.86
N LEU A 26 -19.38 21.95 7.26
CA LEU A 26 -19.30 22.29 5.85
C LEU A 26 -17.98 23.00 5.52
N LEU A 27 -17.54 23.96 6.35
CA LEU A 27 -16.26 24.65 6.16
C LEU A 27 -15.07 23.68 6.26
N LEU A 28 -15.09 22.78 7.23
CA LEU A 28 -14.04 21.75 7.39
C LEU A 28 -14.00 20.82 6.17
N PHE A 29 -15.16 20.39 5.68
CA PHE A 29 -15.24 19.54 4.49
C PHE A 29 -14.71 20.24 3.23
N ILE A 30 -15.04 21.52 3.03
CA ILE A 30 -14.51 22.32 1.91
C ILE A 30 -12.98 22.46 2.02
N ALA A 31 -12.45 22.72 3.22
CA ALA A 31 -11.00 22.80 3.44
C ALA A 31 -10.30 21.47 3.13
N PHE A 32 -10.89 20.34 3.53
CA PHE A 32 -10.39 19.01 3.20
C PHE A 32 -10.38 18.75 1.69
N LEU A 33 -11.46 19.09 0.97
CA LEU A 33 -11.51 18.96 -0.50
C LEU A 33 -10.44 19.81 -1.18
N PHE A 34 -10.22 21.04 -0.70
CA PHE A 34 -9.15 21.90 -1.23
C PHE A 34 -7.77 21.26 -1.02
N LEU A 35 -7.49 20.71 0.16
CA LEU A 35 -6.24 20.00 0.44
C LEU A 35 -6.05 18.79 -0.48
N LEU A 36 -7.10 17.99 -0.72
CA LEU A 36 -7.04 16.85 -1.63
C LEU A 36 -6.71 17.28 -3.07
N ILE A 37 -7.37 18.32 -3.57
CA ILE A 37 -7.10 18.87 -4.91
C ILE A 37 -5.67 19.43 -4.98
N PHE A 38 -5.20 20.10 -3.94
CA PHE A 38 -3.84 20.62 -3.86
C PHE A 38 -2.79 19.49 -3.93
N ILE A 39 -2.95 18.43 -3.13
CA ILE A 39 -2.05 17.28 -3.13
C ILE A 39 -2.06 16.57 -4.49
N ALA A 40 -3.24 16.34 -5.07
CA ALA A 40 -3.37 15.72 -6.38
C ALA A 40 -2.70 16.57 -7.48
N SER A 41 -2.92 17.88 -7.47
CA SER A 41 -2.30 18.81 -8.43
C SER A 41 -0.78 18.81 -8.30
N PHE A 42 -0.26 18.87 -7.07
CA PHE A 42 1.17 18.77 -6.80
C PHE A 42 1.75 17.45 -7.34
N ALA A 43 1.07 16.34 -7.08
CA ALA A 43 1.50 15.02 -7.55
C ALA A 43 1.54 14.96 -9.09
N PHE A 44 0.52 15.44 -9.81
CA PHE A 44 0.51 15.38 -11.27
C PHE A 44 1.46 16.37 -11.95
N VAL A 45 1.74 17.51 -11.32
CA VAL A 45 2.67 18.51 -11.89
C VAL A 45 4.12 18.07 -11.74
N TYR A 46 4.50 17.51 -10.60
CA TYR A 46 5.90 17.18 -10.31
C TYR A 46 6.23 15.69 -10.37
N GLY A 47 5.20 14.84 -10.42
CA GLY A 47 5.34 13.39 -10.52
C GLY A 47 5.55 12.92 -11.94
N ASN A 48 6.34 11.86 -12.09
CA ASN A 48 6.49 11.17 -13.37
C ASN A 48 6.38 9.65 -13.15
N PRO A 49 5.23 9.03 -13.47
CA PRO A 49 5.01 7.61 -13.19
C PRO A 49 5.99 6.68 -13.93
N LEU A 50 6.57 7.11 -15.06
CA LEU A 50 7.54 6.32 -15.82
C LEU A 50 8.82 6.04 -15.02
N ARG A 51 9.13 6.85 -14.01
CA ARG A 51 10.28 6.63 -13.13
C ARG A 51 10.17 5.36 -12.29
N LEU A 52 8.94 4.88 -12.04
CA LEU A 52 8.73 3.63 -11.33
C LEU A 52 9.09 2.43 -12.22
N LEU A 53 8.70 2.51 -13.50
CA LEU A 53 8.89 1.43 -14.48
C LEU A 53 10.31 1.36 -15.02
N ASN A 54 10.88 2.49 -15.44
CA ASN A 54 12.19 2.54 -16.09
C ASN A 54 13.33 2.84 -15.11
N GLY A 55 13.02 3.33 -13.91
CA GLY A 55 14.00 3.89 -13.01
C GLY A 55 14.49 5.28 -13.43
N TYR A 56 15.19 5.94 -12.51
CA TYR A 56 15.83 7.24 -12.73
C TYR A 56 17.24 7.25 -12.15
N ASP A 57 18.12 8.00 -12.79
CA ASP A 57 19.52 8.15 -12.39
C ASP A 57 19.70 9.11 -11.19
N THR A 58 20.94 9.28 -10.75
CA THR A 58 21.28 10.18 -9.62
C THR A 58 21.01 11.66 -9.92
N PHE A 59 20.90 12.03 -11.19
CA PHE A 59 20.69 13.40 -11.67
C PHE A 59 19.21 13.69 -11.96
N GLY A 60 18.32 12.71 -11.75
CA GLY A 60 16.88 12.82 -11.93
C GLY A 60 16.39 12.58 -13.37
N ASN A 61 17.25 12.08 -14.26
CA ASN A 61 16.83 11.65 -15.60
C ASN A 61 16.18 10.27 -15.51
N THR A 62 15.00 10.14 -16.10
CA THR A 62 14.30 8.86 -16.26
C THR A 62 14.95 8.10 -17.40
N CYS A 63 15.23 6.81 -17.25
CA CYS A 63 15.87 6.02 -18.31
C CYS A 63 14.89 5.75 -19.48
N GLY A 64 15.41 5.65 -20.70
CA GLY A 64 14.62 5.35 -21.90
C GLY A 64 13.63 6.45 -22.34
N THR A 65 13.85 7.70 -21.93
CA THR A 65 12.93 8.82 -22.19
C THR A 65 13.67 9.97 -22.86
N SER A 66 13.10 10.55 -23.93
CA SER A 66 13.70 11.71 -24.60
C SER A 66 13.43 13.06 -23.93
N LYS A 67 12.37 13.14 -23.11
CA LYS A 67 11.93 14.36 -22.44
C LYS A 67 12.16 14.28 -20.95
N ASN A 68 13.39 14.54 -20.51
CA ASN A 68 13.68 14.73 -19.09
C ASN A 68 13.67 16.23 -18.76
N GLU A 69 13.00 16.60 -17.67
CA GLU A 69 12.99 17.98 -17.19
C GLU A 69 14.30 18.29 -16.47
N LYS A 70 14.82 19.49 -16.71
CA LYS A 70 16.04 19.96 -16.06
C LYS A 70 15.74 20.35 -14.61
N ILE A 71 16.54 19.82 -13.68
CA ILE A 71 16.39 20.07 -12.24
C ILE A 71 17.32 21.20 -11.82
N GLY A 72 16.79 22.43 -11.79
CA GLY A 72 17.55 23.62 -11.39
C GLY A 72 18.80 23.87 -12.24
N ASN A 73 19.93 24.15 -11.58
CA ASN A 73 21.21 24.42 -12.24
C ASN A 73 22.10 23.17 -12.41
N LEU A 74 21.56 21.96 -12.23
CA LEU A 74 22.34 20.73 -12.34
C LEU A 74 22.63 20.42 -13.82
N SER A 75 23.91 20.45 -14.20
CA SER A 75 24.36 20.32 -15.60
C SER A 75 24.05 18.96 -16.23
N LEU A 76 24.00 17.89 -15.42
CA LEU A 76 23.75 16.52 -15.87
C LEU A 76 22.27 16.10 -15.76
N SER A 77 21.38 17.04 -15.49
CA SER A 77 19.92 16.82 -15.49
C SER A 77 19.27 17.28 -16.79
N GLY A 78 18.11 16.71 -17.13
CA GLY A 78 17.41 17.01 -18.38
C GLY A 78 18.06 16.42 -19.63
N LEU A 79 18.81 15.31 -19.48
CA LEU A 79 19.48 14.65 -20.60
C LEU A 79 18.49 13.78 -21.40
N ASP A 80 18.70 13.69 -22.72
CA ASP A 80 18.03 12.68 -23.54
C ASP A 80 18.66 11.29 -23.25
N THR A 81 17.82 10.39 -22.75
CA THR A 81 18.19 9.02 -22.39
C THR A 81 17.40 7.99 -23.19
N ILE A 82 16.84 8.37 -24.35
CA ILE A 82 16.08 7.43 -25.21
C ILE A 82 16.91 6.21 -25.63
N ASP A 83 18.22 6.40 -25.79
CA ASP A 83 19.20 5.37 -26.14
C ASP A 83 19.75 4.62 -24.91
N LYS A 84 19.33 5.00 -23.70
CA LYS A 84 19.82 4.51 -22.41
C LYS A 84 18.66 4.02 -21.55
N SER A 85 18.13 2.85 -21.89
CA SER A 85 16.91 2.31 -21.28
C SER A 85 17.13 1.58 -19.96
N PHE A 86 18.37 1.24 -19.58
CA PHE A 86 18.64 0.43 -18.39
C PHE A 86 19.27 1.25 -17.26
N LEU A 87 18.85 1.04 -16.02
CA LEU A 87 19.44 1.63 -14.83
C LEU A 87 20.56 0.75 -14.28
N PHE A 88 21.76 1.32 -14.20
CA PHE A 88 22.96 0.68 -13.65
C PHE A 88 23.34 1.30 -12.31
N TYR A 89 23.80 0.47 -11.37
CA TYR A 89 24.27 0.87 -10.04
C TYR A 89 25.80 0.78 -10.04
N LEU A 90 26.50 1.87 -9.70
CA LEU A 90 27.96 1.88 -9.72
C LEU A 90 28.56 0.89 -8.73
N ASP A 91 28.08 0.91 -7.49
CA ASP A 91 28.53 0.05 -6.40
C ASP A 91 27.36 -0.76 -5.87
N ILE A 92 27.50 -2.06 -6.04
CA ILE A 92 26.49 -3.05 -5.68
C ILE A 92 26.49 -3.32 -4.17
N LYS A 93 27.58 -2.98 -3.46
CA LYS A 93 27.70 -3.16 -2.00
C LYS A 93 26.76 -2.25 -1.22
N ASP A 94 26.47 -1.06 -1.72
CA ASP A 94 25.51 -0.12 -1.12
C ASP A 94 24.60 0.52 -2.18
N VAL A 95 23.55 -0.20 -2.57
CA VAL A 95 22.60 0.23 -3.62
C VAL A 95 21.74 1.43 -3.24
N ARG A 96 21.66 1.77 -1.94
CA ARG A 96 20.93 2.94 -1.48
C ARG A 96 21.76 4.20 -1.62
N LYS A 97 23.09 4.09 -1.45
CA LYS A 97 24.01 5.22 -1.45
C LYS A 97 24.86 5.39 -2.71
N THR A 98 24.85 4.40 -3.59
CA THR A 98 25.62 4.43 -4.82
C THR A 98 25.02 5.36 -5.88
N MET A 99 25.88 5.84 -6.78
CA MET A 99 25.45 6.52 -7.98
C MET A 99 24.78 5.54 -8.94
N LYS A 100 23.61 5.94 -9.45
CA LYS A 100 22.84 5.24 -10.47
C LYS A 100 22.92 6.02 -11.77
N LEU A 101 23.06 5.31 -12.89
CA LEU A 101 23.17 5.88 -14.24
C LEU A 101 22.27 5.12 -15.21
N CYS A 102 21.64 5.84 -16.14
CA CYS A 102 21.03 5.23 -17.31
C CYS A 102 22.11 4.82 -18.31
N VAL A 103 22.06 3.57 -18.76
CA VAL A 103 23.01 2.92 -19.67
C VAL A 103 22.28 2.26 -20.84
N LYS A 104 22.97 2.12 -21.97
CA LYS A 104 22.41 1.54 -23.21
C LYS A 104 22.33 0.02 -23.14
N LYS A 105 23.34 -0.61 -22.53
CA LYS A 105 23.45 -2.06 -22.39
C LYS A 105 24.09 -2.40 -21.04
N CYS A 106 23.54 -3.39 -20.35
CA CYS A 106 24.13 -3.94 -19.12
C CYS A 106 25.44 -4.70 -19.44
N PRO A 107 26.39 -4.78 -18.48
CA PRO A 107 27.62 -5.55 -18.66
C PRO A 107 27.33 -7.02 -19.00
N ASP A 108 27.79 -7.50 -20.16
CA ASP A 108 27.57 -8.86 -20.66
C ASP A 108 28.73 -9.82 -20.38
N HIS A 109 29.72 -9.36 -19.61
CA HIS A 109 30.82 -10.14 -19.05
C HIS A 109 31.40 -9.40 -17.84
N ASN A 110 32.28 -10.05 -17.07
CA ASN A 110 32.95 -9.41 -15.94
C ASN A 110 34.03 -8.44 -16.45
N LEU A 111 34.01 -7.21 -15.97
CA LEU A 111 35.00 -6.17 -16.27
C LEU A 111 35.92 -6.04 -15.04
N ASN A 112 37.15 -6.51 -15.15
CA ASN A 112 38.06 -6.61 -14.00
C ASN A 112 39.01 -5.41 -13.92
N THR A 113 39.29 -4.77 -15.05
CA THR A 113 40.18 -3.62 -15.15
C THR A 113 39.46 -2.39 -15.68
N PHE A 114 40.05 -1.22 -15.46
CA PHE A 114 39.52 0.02 -16.03
C PHE A 114 39.55 0.02 -17.57
N HIS A 115 40.56 -0.64 -18.16
CA HIS A 115 40.64 -0.81 -19.60
C HIS A 115 39.47 -1.64 -20.16
N ASP A 116 38.97 -2.63 -19.42
CA ASP A 116 37.80 -3.40 -19.82
C ASP A 116 36.54 -2.51 -19.90
N ILE A 117 36.40 -1.55 -18.98
CA ILE A 117 35.31 -0.56 -19.00
C ILE A 117 35.43 0.34 -20.24
N GLU A 118 36.63 0.83 -20.55
CA GLU A 118 36.86 1.66 -21.75
C GLU A 118 36.55 0.86 -23.03
N LYS A 119 36.98 -0.40 -23.09
CA LYS A 119 36.71 -1.30 -24.21
C LYS A 119 35.21 -1.56 -24.36
N PHE A 120 34.52 -1.87 -23.27
CA PHE A 120 33.07 -2.08 -23.26
C PHE A 120 32.32 -0.85 -23.78
N TYR A 121 32.75 0.36 -23.40
CA TYR A 121 32.21 1.60 -23.93
C TYR A 121 32.43 1.73 -25.45
N LYS A 122 33.62 1.43 -25.96
CA LYS A 122 33.92 1.48 -27.40
C LYS A 122 33.10 0.46 -28.20
N ASP A 123 32.94 -0.75 -27.68
CA ASP A 123 32.28 -1.85 -28.38
C ASP A 123 30.76 -1.71 -28.38
N THR A 124 30.17 -1.22 -27.27
CA THR A 124 28.69 -1.19 -27.10
C THR A 124 28.10 0.22 -27.16
N GLY A 125 28.92 1.25 -26.98
CA GLY A 125 28.48 2.63 -26.75
C GLY A 125 27.88 2.88 -25.35
N SER A 126 27.91 1.88 -24.45
CA SER A 126 27.31 1.99 -23.11
C SER A 126 28.31 2.60 -22.12
N LYS A 127 28.01 3.79 -21.58
CA LYS A 127 28.84 4.47 -20.57
C LYS A 127 28.49 3.99 -19.16
N LEU A 128 29.40 3.27 -18.51
CA LEU A 128 29.24 2.84 -17.11
C LEU A 128 29.77 3.87 -16.10
N CYS A 129 30.52 4.87 -16.56
CA CYS A 129 30.96 6.02 -15.77
C CYS A 129 30.01 7.21 -15.95
N ARG A 130 30.17 8.21 -15.08
CA ARG A 130 29.44 9.49 -15.10
C ARG A 130 29.43 10.12 -16.50
N TYR A 131 28.36 10.80 -16.86
CA TYR A 131 28.13 11.25 -18.24
C TYR A 131 29.17 12.22 -18.79
N ASP A 132 29.74 13.07 -17.93
CA ASP A 132 30.81 14.04 -18.20
C ASP A 132 32.21 13.41 -18.17
N PHE A 133 32.35 12.15 -17.77
CA PHE A 133 33.64 11.49 -17.69
C PHE A 133 34.23 11.24 -19.08
N ASN A 134 35.49 11.66 -19.26
CA ASN A 134 36.23 11.52 -20.50
C ASN A 134 37.41 10.56 -20.33
N PHE A 135 37.34 9.41 -21.01
CA PHE A 135 38.40 8.40 -20.99
C PHE A 135 39.76 8.93 -21.51
N ASN A 136 39.76 9.93 -22.41
CA ASN A 136 40.99 10.48 -22.97
C ASN A 136 41.83 11.24 -21.92
N GLU A 137 41.19 11.95 -20.99
CA GLU A 137 41.88 12.72 -19.95
C GLU A 137 42.72 11.83 -19.03
N VAL A 138 42.27 10.60 -18.78
CA VAL A 138 42.99 9.60 -17.98
C VAL A 138 44.21 9.09 -18.74
N ARG A 139 44.04 8.80 -20.04
CA ARG A 139 45.12 8.33 -20.91
C ARG A 139 46.24 9.36 -21.03
N ASP A 140 45.89 10.64 -21.17
CA ASP A 140 46.85 11.72 -21.34
C ASP A 140 47.69 11.96 -20.07
N LYS A 141 47.10 11.74 -18.89
CA LYS A 141 47.78 11.87 -17.60
C LYS A 141 48.66 10.67 -17.21
N ARG A 142 48.65 9.57 -17.99
CA ARG A 142 49.39 8.31 -17.71
C ARG A 142 49.34 7.88 -16.24
N LEU A 143 48.14 7.90 -15.64
CA LEU A 143 47.96 7.48 -14.24
C LEU A 143 48.31 5.99 -14.09
N SER A 144 48.98 5.65 -12.99
CA SER A 144 49.22 4.25 -12.60
C SER A 144 47.90 3.55 -12.29
N GLU A 145 47.80 2.23 -12.47
CA GLU A 145 46.59 1.45 -12.12
C GLU A 145 46.14 1.69 -10.67
N GLN A 146 47.09 1.91 -9.77
CA GLN A 146 46.84 2.18 -8.36
C GLN A 146 46.26 3.58 -8.13
N ASP A 147 46.67 4.58 -8.93
CA ASP A 147 46.10 5.93 -8.87
C ASP A 147 44.67 5.95 -9.43
N ILE A 148 44.39 5.14 -10.47
CA ILE A 148 43.05 4.93 -11.03
C ILE A 148 42.14 4.28 -9.99
N ALA A 149 42.61 3.24 -9.31
CA ALA A 149 41.85 2.55 -8.26
C ALA A 149 41.47 3.49 -7.10
N ASN A 150 42.39 4.36 -6.69
CA ASN A 150 42.22 5.25 -5.53
C ASN A 150 41.43 6.53 -5.84
N THR A 151 41.29 6.91 -7.11
CA THR A 151 40.73 8.22 -7.50
C THR A 151 39.48 8.11 -8.39
N ILE A 152 39.47 7.15 -9.32
CA ILE A 152 38.46 7.06 -10.39
C ILE A 152 37.41 6.00 -10.07
N THR A 153 37.84 4.81 -9.64
CA THR A 153 36.97 3.66 -9.35
C THR A 153 36.66 3.52 -7.86
N LEU A 154 36.43 4.64 -7.18
CA LEU A 154 36.03 4.68 -5.77
C LEU A 154 34.49 4.53 -5.67
N PRO A 155 33.91 4.03 -4.57
CA PRO A 155 32.45 3.96 -4.41
C PRO A 155 31.69 5.29 -4.64
N LEU A 156 32.35 6.44 -4.43
CA LEU A 156 31.82 7.78 -4.74
C LEU A 156 32.53 8.45 -5.94
N GLY A 157 33.39 7.70 -6.65
CA GLY A 157 34.13 8.18 -7.81
C GLY A 157 33.24 8.31 -9.07
N PRO A 158 33.78 8.86 -10.16
CA PRO A 158 33.05 9.00 -11.42
C PRO A 158 32.81 7.66 -12.14
N CYS A 159 33.50 6.59 -11.76
CA CYS A 159 33.38 5.26 -12.36
C CYS A 159 33.15 4.19 -11.28
N PRO A 160 32.54 3.05 -11.65
CA PRO A 160 32.25 1.98 -10.70
C PRO A 160 33.53 1.36 -10.11
N PRO A 161 33.52 0.93 -8.83
CA PRO A 161 34.58 0.09 -8.29
C PRO A 161 34.68 -1.24 -9.06
N LEU A 162 35.90 -1.73 -9.19
CA LEU A 162 36.20 -3.00 -9.86
C LEU A 162 36.17 -4.17 -8.86
N PRO A 163 35.82 -5.39 -9.30
CA PRO A 163 35.34 -5.75 -10.63
C PRO A 163 33.85 -5.41 -10.83
N VAL A 164 33.45 -5.06 -12.05
CA VAL A 164 32.04 -4.94 -12.44
C VAL A 164 31.55 -6.30 -12.92
N TYR A 165 30.53 -6.85 -12.26
CA TYR A 165 30.02 -8.18 -12.57
C TYR A 165 29.07 -8.20 -13.77
N LEU A 166 29.10 -9.30 -14.52
CA LEU A 166 28.13 -9.66 -15.54
C LEU A 166 26.70 -9.49 -14.99
N SER A 167 25.85 -8.79 -15.74
CA SER A 167 24.50 -8.43 -15.32
C SER A 167 23.45 -8.68 -16.40
N ASP A 168 22.27 -9.15 -16.00
CA ASP A 168 21.11 -9.27 -16.89
C ASP A 168 20.11 -8.13 -16.66
N PRO A 169 19.37 -7.71 -17.70
CA PRO A 169 18.33 -6.69 -17.58
C PRO A 169 17.04 -7.29 -16.99
N VAL A 170 16.59 -6.79 -15.84
CA VAL A 170 15.29 -7.12 -15.22
C VAL A 170 14.57 -5.82 -14.89
N LEU A 171 13.33 -5.63 -15.37
CA LEU A 171 12.54 -4.40 -15.20
C LEU A 171 13.35 -3.11 -15.48
N HIS A 172 14.05 -3.06 -16.62
CA HIS A 172 14.94 -1.96 -17.00
C HIS A 172 16.08 -1.66 -16.01
N ARG A 173 16.54 -2.63 -15.22
CA ARG A 173 17.65 -2.50 -14.27
C ARG A 173 18.70 -3.57 -14.53
N CYS A 174 19.98 -3.21 -14.41
CA CYS A 174 21.08 -4.16 -14.54
C CYS A 174 21.31 -4.87 -13.20
N ILE A 175 21.09 -6.18 -13.15
CA ILE A 175 21.24 -7.00 -11.94
C ILE A 175 22.38 -8.00 -12.15
N PRO A 176 23.40 -8.03 -11.28
CA PRO A 176 24.53 -8.96 -11.42
C PRO A 176 24.09 -10.42 -11.24
N LYS A 177 24.68 -11.33 -12.02
CA LYS A 177 24.49 -12.77 -11.80
C LYS A 177 25.20 -13.23 -10.53
N PRO A 178 24.64 -14.20 -9.79
CA PRO A 178 25.29 -14.75 -8.61
C PRO A 178 26.61 -15.41 -9.00
N VAL A 179 27.71 -14.82 -8.55
CA VAL A 179 29.08 -15.33 -8.68
C VAL A 179 29.58 -15.78 -7.31
N LYS A 180 30.36 -16.87 -7.28
CA LYS A 180 30.88 -17.49 -6.05
C LYS A 180 31.75 -16.56 -5.18
N GLU A 181 32.28 -15.49 -5.77
CA GLU A 181 33.20 -14.53 -5.12
C GLU A 181 32.48 -13.32 -4.47
N LEU A 182 31.21 -13.10 -4.78
CA LEU A 182 30.45 -12.00 -4.20
C LEU A 182 29.84 -12.48 -2.87
N SER A 183 30.15 -11.78 -1.77
CA SER A 183 29.69 -12.17 -0.44
C SER A 183 28.16 -12.26 -0.42
N SER A 184 27.65 -13.34 0.19
CA SER A 184 26.21 -13.58 0.32
C SER A 184 25.47 -12.40 0.98
N GLN A 185 26.14 -11.59 1.79
CA GLN A 185 25.57 -10.39 2.41
C GLN A 185 25.25 -9.26 1.42
N VAL A 186 26.11 -9.03 0.41
CA VAL A 186 25.90 -7.99 -0.61
C VAL A 186 24.82 -8.42 -1.59
N ILE A 187 24.85 -9.69 -1.99
CA ILE A 187 23.78 -10.34 -2.76
C ILE A 187 22.48 -10.22 -1.96
N ASN A 188 22.42 -10.64 -0.70
CA ASN A 188 21.21 -10.57 0.10
C ASN A 188 20.69 -9.14 0.29
N SER A 189 21.55 -8.11 0.40
CA SER A 189 21.08 -6.72 0.53
C SER A 189 20.47 -6.17 -0.77
N LEU A 190 21.04 -6.54 -1.92
CA LEU A 190 20.48 -6.27 -3.24
C LEU A 190 19.16 -7.02 -3.43
N TYR A 191 19.19 -8.31 -3.13
CA TYR A 191 18.05 -9.21 -3.21
C TYR A 191 16.99 -8.86 -2.18
N ASP A 192 17.28 -8.23 -1.04
CA ASP A 192 16.26 -7.76 -0.09
C ASP A 192 15.55 -6.51 -0.61
N VAL A 193 16.29 -5.59 -1.23
CA VAL A 193 15.71 -4.43 -1.92
C VAL A 193 14.89 -4.89 -3.14
N LEU A 194 15.34 -5.91 -3.86
CA LEU A 194 14.62 -6.49 -5.00
C LEU A 194 13.52 -7.48 -4.60
N ASN A 195 13.62 -8.19 -3.48
CA ASN A 195 12.60 -9.12 -2.97
C ASN A 195 11.32 -8.37 -2.56
N SER A 196 11.44 -7.10 -2.19
CA SER A 196 10.28 -6.23 -2.06
C SER A 196 9.53 -6.02 -3.39
N TRP A 197 10.22 -6.20 -4.52
CA TRP A 197 9.68 -6.18 -5.89
C TRP A 197 9.45 -7.57 -6.47
N ASP A 198 10.14 -8.62 -6.02
CA ASP A 198 9.92 -10.01 -6.43
C ASP A 198 8.58 -10.51 -5.90
N ALA A 199 8.18 -10.09 -4.69
CA ALA A 199 6.81 -10.25 -4.23
C ALA A 199 5.81 -9.56 -5.17
N LEU A 200 6.12 -8.38 -5.70
CA LEU A 200 5.26 -7.68 -6.66
C LEU A 200 5.26 -8.36 -8.04
N GLU A 201 6.40 -8.85 -8.52
CA GLU A 201 6.52 -9.58 -9.78
C GLU A 201 5.78 -10.92 -9.71
N GLN A 202 5.91 -11.64 -8.60
CA GLN A 202 5.15 -12.85 -8.30
C GLN A 202 3.66 -12.55 -8.18
N ILE A 203 3.26 -11.48 -7.47
CA ILE A 203 1.85 -11.03 -7.40
C ILE A 203 1.33 -10.64 -8.79
N LEU A 204 2.11 -9.95 -9.61
CA LEU A 204 1.71 -9.52 -10.96
C LEU A 204 1.64 -10.70 -11.92
N ALA A 205 2.56 -11.66 -11.82
CA ALA A 205 2.55 -12.90 -12.59
C ALA A 205 1.34 -13.77 -12.20
N ASP A 206 1.05 -13.90 -10.90
CA ASP A 206 -0.12 -14.59 -10.38
C ASP A 206 -1.42 -13.87 -10.79
N LEU A 207 -1.45 -12.54 -10.71
CA LEU A 207 -2.58 -11.72 -11.17
C LEU A 207 -2.78 -11.85 -12.68
N TYR A 208 -1.71 -11.87 -13.48
CA TYR A 208 -1.77 -12.03 -14.92
C TYR A 208 -2.17 -13.45 -15.33
N ALA A 209 -1.76 -14.47 -14.57
CA ALA A 209 -2.20 -15.84 -14.81
C ALA A 209 -3.68 -16.03 -14.42
N SER A 210 -4.13 -15.38 -13.33
CA SER A 210 -5.44 -15.61 -12.71
C SER A 210 -6.48 -14.51 -12.92
N TRP A 211 -6.23 -13.47 -13.73
CA TRP A 211 -7.16 -12.33 -13.87
C TRP A 211 -8.57 -12.74 -14.31
N LYS A 212 -8.68 -13.77 -15.15
CA LYS A 212 -9.98 -14.31 -15.60
C LYS A 212 -10.73 -14.97 -14.45
N GLU A 213 -10.03 -15.74 -13.61
CA GLU A 213 -10.61 -16.41 -12.45
C GLU A 213 -11.05 -15.39 -11.38
N ILE A 214 -10.23 -14.36 -11.15
CA ILE A 214 -10.58 -13.25 -10.24
C ILE A 214 -11.81 -12.51 -10.73
N LEU A 215 -11.90 -12.24 -12.03
CA LEU A 215 -13.06 -11.57 -12.63
C LEU A 215 -14.32 -12.46 -12.57
N ALA A 216 -14.18 -13.76 -12.80
CA ALA A 216 -15.27 -14.72 -12.69
C ALA A 216 -15.79 -14.83 -11.24
N LEU A 217 -14.89 -14.98 -10.26
CA LEU A 217 -15.26 -15.09 -8.83
C LEU A 217 -15.83 -13.79 -8.27
N SER A 218 -15.31 -12.63 -8.69
CA SER A 218 -15.86 -11.33 -8.28
C SER A 218 -17.23 -11.07 -8.88
N PHE A 219 -17.45 -11.42 -10.16
CA PHE A 219 -18.77 -11.35 -10.78
C PHE A 219 -19.76 -12.32 -10.12
N LEU A 220 -19.32 -13.57 -9.84
CA LEU A 220 -20.13 -14.54 -9.10
C LEU A 220 -20.49 -14.02 -7.70
N SER A 221 -19.53 -13.44 -6.97
CA SER A 221 -19.76 -12.82 -5.67
C SER A 221 -20.74 -11.66 -5.75
N PHE A 222 -20.64 -10.81 -6.79
CA PHE A 222 -21.59 -9.73 -7.03
C PHE A 222 -23.02 -10.26 -7.27
N VAL A 223 -23.18 -11.27 -8.13
CA VAL A 223 -24.47 -11.92 -8.39
C VAL A 223 -25.02 -12.58 -7.12
N LEU A 224 -24.19 -13.31 -6.39
CA LEU A 224 -24.57 -13.92 -5.11
C LEU A 224 -24.93 -12.85 -4.07
N SER A 225 -24.27 -11.69 -4.06
CA SER A 225 -24.61 -10.59 -3.16
C SER A 225 -25.98 -9.99 -3.47
N LEU A 226 -26.32 -9.82 -4.76
CA LEU A 226 -27.64 -9.39 -5.20
C LEU A 226 -28.71 -10.42 -4.84
N ILE A 227 -28.42 -11.71 -5.07
CA ILE A 227 -29.28 -12.83 -4.68
C ILE A 227 -29.46 -12.84 -3.15
N MET A 228 -28.40 -12.67 -2.36
CA MET A 228 -28.48 -12.64 -0.90
C MET A 228 -29.29 -11.45 -0.40
N VAL A 229 -29.16 -10.26 -0.99
CA VAL A 229 -29.99 -9.10 -0.65
C VAL A 229 -31.46 -9.33 -1.00
N ALA A 230 -31.74 -9.98 -2.13
CA ALA A 230 -33.10 -10.36 -2.51
C ALA A 230 -33.69 -11.44 -1.58
N ILE A 231 -32.93 -12.49 -1.29
CA ILE A 231 -33.31 -13.58 -0.39
C ILE A 231 -33.49 -13.07 1.05
N LEU A 232 -32.63 -12.19 1.56
CA LEU A 232 -32.76 -11.61 2.89
C LEU A 232 -34.06 -10.81 3.02
N HIS A 233 -34.52 -10.11 1.98
CA HIS A 233 -35.83 -9.45 2.00
C HIS A 233 -36.99 -10.45 2.01
N MET A 234 -36.92 -11.51 1.21
CA MET A 234 -37.98 -12.53 1.14
C MET A 234 -38.04 -13.42 2.39
N LEU A 235 -36.88 -13.73 2.98
CA LEU A 235 -36.76 -14.61 4.14
C LEU A 235 -36.69 -13.84 5.47
N ALA A 236 -36.60 -12.50 5.50
CA ALA A 236 -36.56 -11.73 6.76
C ALA A 236 -37.73 -12.10 7.68
N SER A 237 -38.92 -12.31 7.10
CA SER A 237 -40.08 -12.81 7.84
C SER A 237 -39.83 -14.23 8.39
N VAL A 238 -39.41 -15.17 7.56
CA VAL A 238 -39.15 -16.59 7.94
C VAL A 238 -38.03 -16.70 8.99
N VAL A 239 -36.93 -15.98 8.78
CA VAL A 239 -35.76 -15.92 9.68
C VAL A 239 -36.16 -15.35 11.04
N ALA A 240 -36.99 -14.31 11.07
CA ALA A 240 -37.51 -13.76 12.33
C ALA A 240 -38.38 -14.79 13.08
N TRP A 241 -39.22 -15.58 12.38
CA TRP A 241 -40.00 -16.65 13.01
C TRP A 241 -39.13 -17.78 13.58
N ILE A 242 -38.12 -18.23 12.83
CA ILE A 242 -37.18 -19.27 13.29
C ILE A 242 -36.42 -18.78 14.53
N PHE A 243 -35.88 -17.56 14.49
CA PHE A 243 -35.15 -16.98 15.62
C PHE A 243 -36.05 -16.85 16.86
N MET A 244 -37.29 -16.39 16.69
CA MET A 244 -38.26 -16.27 17.79
C MET A 244 -38.63 -17.63 18.40
N LEU A 245 -38.75 -18.68 17.57
CA LEU A 245 -38.99 -20.04 18.03
C LEU A 245 -37.80 -20.57 18.84
N ILE A 246 -36.58 -20.43 18.31
CA ILE A 246 -35.35 -20.89 18.97
C ILE A 246 -35.16 -20.20 20.32
N VAL A 247 -35.27 -18.87 20.37
CA VAL A 247 -35.13 -18.09 21.61
C VAL A 247 -36.18 -18.51 22.64
N SER A 248 -37.42 -18.77 22.21
CA SER A 248 -38.49 -19.24 23.10
C SER A 248 -38.20 -20.64 23.67
N ILE A 249 -37.77 -21.58 22.83
CA ILE A 249 -37.42 -22.95 23.25
C ILE A 249 -36.22 -22.93 24.20
N ALA A 250 -35.18 -22.17 23.88
CA ALA A 250 -33.99 -22.05 24.71
C ALA A 250 -34.32 -21.44 26.09
N ALA A 251 -35.14 -20.40 26.15
CA ALA A 251 -35.53 -19.75 27.41
C ALA A 251 -36.37 -20.68 28.29
N VAL A 252 -37.38 -21.35 27.72
CA VAL A 252 -38.24 -22.31 28.45
C VAL A 252 -37.44 -23.55 28.86
N GLY A 253 -36.62 -24.09 27.98
CA GLY A 253 -35.78 -25.25 28.22
C GLY A 253 -34.76 -25.00 29.33
N GLY A 254 -34.02 -23.88 29.25
CA GLY A 254 -33.04 -23.49 30.26
C GLY A 254 -33.68 -23.25 31.63
N THR A 255 -34.84 -22.60 31.67
CA THR A 255 -35.58 -22.38 32.93
C THR A 255 -36.09 -23.70 33.52
N THR A 256 -36.65 -24.58 32.70
CA THR A 256 -37.11 -25.92 33.14
C THR A 256 -35.95 -26.75 33.67
N TYR A 257 -34.79 -26.71 33.01
CA TYR A 257 -33.59 -27.42 33.45
C TYR A 257 -33.13 -26.93 34.83
N LEU A 258 -33.06 -25.60 35.05
CA LEU A 258 -32.68 -25.02 36.35
C LEU A 258 -33.66 -25.39 37.47
N TRP A 259 -34.96 -25.50 37.18
CA TRP A 259 -35.95 -25.98 38.16
C TRP A 259 -35.80 -27.47 38.44
N TRP A 260 -35.54 -28.28 37.42
CA TRP A 260 -35.31 -29.72 37.59
C TRP A 260 -34.08 -29.98 38.46
N THR A 261 -32.97 -29.27 38.22
CA THR A 261 -31.75 -29.40 39.04
C THR A 261 -31.97 -28.92 40.48
N TYR A 262 -32.73 -27.85 40.70
CA TYR A 262 -33.10 -27.43 42.06
C TYR A 262 -33.90 -28.51 42.81
N VAL A 263 -34.93 -29.08 42.17
CA VAL A 263 -35.77 -30.13 42.77
C VAL A 263 -34.96 -31.39 43.07
N ASP A 264 -34.06 -31.77 42.16
CA ASP A 264 -33.18 -32.92 42.36
C ASP A 264 -32.26 -32.72 43.57
N ILE A 265 -31.56 -31.58 43.64
CA ILE A 265 -30.69 -31.21 44.75
C ILE A 265 -31.47 -31.18 46.08
N ASN A 266 -32.62 -30.50 46.12
CA ASN A 266 -33.46 -30.42 47.32
C ASN A 266 -33.96 -31.81 47.78
N LYS A 267 -34.32 -32.69 46.84
CA LYS A 267 -34.72 -34.07 47.15
C LYS A 267 -33.56 -34.91 47.69
N HIS A 268 -32.35 -34.67 47.19
CA HIS A 268 -31.14 -35.30 47.71
C HIS A 268 -30.79 -34.80 49.12
N LEU A 269 -30.85 -33.48 49.38
CA LEU A 269 -30.59 -32.91 50.71
C LEU A 269 -31.58 -33.41 51.77
N ASN A 270 -32.88 -33.47 51.45
CA ASN A 270 -33.90 -33.94 52.41
C ASN A 270 -33.78 -35.43 52.81
N LYS A 271 -33.05 -36.23 52.04
CA LYS A 271 -32.83 -37.67 52.32
C LYS A 271 -31.56 -37.95 53.10
N THR A 272 -30.65 -36.98 53.19
CA THR A 272 -29.35 -37.14 53.84
C THR A 272 -29.44 -36.69 55.31
N PRO A 273 -28.97 -37.48 56.28
CA PRO A 273 -28.95 -37.08 57.69
C PRO A 273 -27.97 -35.92 57.94
N ASP A 274 -28.29 -35.06 58.92
CA ASP A 274 -27.60 -33.79 59.21
C ASP A 274 -26.07 -33.93 59.37
N GLU A 275 -25.59 -35.06 59.88
CA GLU A 275 -24.15 -35.33 60.11
C GLU A 275 -23.33 -35.49 58.82
N GLN A 276 -23.97 -35.76 57.66
CA GLN A 276 -23.32 -35.96 56.36
C GLN A 276 -23.55 -34.79 55.38
N MET A 277 -24.22 -33.71 55.82
CA MET A 277 -24.51 -32.56 54.96
C MET A 277 -23.27 -31.68 54.77
N LEU A 278 -22.83 -31.51 53.53
CA LEU A 278 -21.80 -30.54 53.19
C LEU A 278 -22.43 -29.13 53.16
N ALA A 279 -21.80 -28.15 53.82
CA ALA A 279 -22.21 -26.74 53.74
C ALA A 279 -22.23 -26.21 52.28
N GLU A 280 -21.40 -26.80 51.42
CA GLU A 280 -21.36 -26.51 49.98
C GLU A 280 -22.64 -26.92 49.25
N SER A 281 -23.23 -28.08 49.57
CA SER A 281 -24.45 -28.56 48.90
C SER A 281 -25.69 -27.75 49.31
N VAL A 282 -25.74 -27.29 50.56
CA VAL A 282 -26.78 -26.36 51.06
C VAL A 282 -26.65 -24.99 50.39
N ARG A 283 -25.43 -24.46 50.23
CA ARG A 283 -25.22 -23.19 49.51
C ARG A 283 -25.59 -23.29 48.03
N ASN A 284 -25.30 -24.43 47.40
CA ASN A 284 -25.71 -24.69 46.02
C ASN A 284 -27.22 -24.76 45.88
N GLU A 285 -27.94 -25.36 46.82
CA GLU A 285 -29.42 -25.37 46.82
C GLU A 285 -29.99 -23.95 46.78
N HIS A 286 -29.55 -23.08 47.70
CA HIS A 286 -29.97 -21.68 47.74
C HIS A 286 -29.58 -20.89 46.47
N ALA A 287 -28.40 -21.17 45.90
CA ALA A 287 -27.95 -20.54 44.67
C ALA A 287 -28.81 -20.97 43.47
N PHE A 288 -29.11 -22.26 43.32
CA PHE A 288 -29.97 -22.78 42.24
C PHE A 288 -31.42 -22.30 42.39
N LEU A 289 -31.93 -22.13 43.62
CA LEU A 289 -33.23 -21.50 43.87
C LEU A 289 -33.23 -20.03 43.43
N LEU A 290 -32.20 -19.26 43.80
CA LEU A 290 -32.08 -17.86 43.39
C LEU A 290 -32.00 -17.73 41.85
N TYR A 291 -31.16 -18.55 41.20
CA TYR A 291 -31.01 -18.53 39.75
C TYR A 291 -32.27 -18.99 39.01
N SER A 292 -33.01 -19.98 39.52
CA SER A 292 -34.25 -20.44 38.89
C SER A 292 -35.36 -19.38 38.96
N VAL A 293 -35.46 -18.64 40.08
CA VAL A 293 -36.39 -17.51 40.23
C VAL A 293 -36.02 -16.33 39.33
N ILE A 294 -34.72 -16.02 39.21
CA ILE A 294 -34.28 -14.96 38.27
C ILE A 294 -34.54 -15.39 36.82
N ALA A 295 -34.22 -16.63 36.46
CA ALA A 295 -34.43 -17.17 35.12
C ALA A 295 -35.92 -17.20 34.73
N THR A 296 -36.85 -17.48 35.65
CA THR A 296 -38.29 -17.42 35.35
C THR A 296 -38.75 -16.01 35.05
N VAL A 297 -38.32 -15.01 35.81
CA VAL A 297 -38.65 -13.60 35.55
C VAL A 297 -38.14 -13.17 34.17
N PHE A 298 -36.89 -13.48 33.84
CA PHE A 298 -36.32 -13.19 32.52
C PHE A 298 -37.06 -13.92 31.40
N THR A 299 -37.38 -15.21 31.58
CA THR A 299 -38.13 -15.99 30.57
C THR A 299 -39.53 -15.44 30.36
N VAL A 300 -40.23 -15.01 31.40
CA VAL A 300 -41.54 -14.36 31.27
C VAL A 300 -41.43 -13.05 30.49
N ILE A 301 -40.43 -12.22 30.80
CA ILE A 301 -40.19 -10.96 30.07
C ILE A 301 -39.89 -11.25 28.59
N ILE A 302 -38.99 -12.19 28.31
CA ILE A 302 -38.62 -12.58 26.93
C ILE A 302 -39.84 -13.11 26.18
N LEU A 303 -40.64 -13.99 26.78
CA LEU A 303 -41.84 -14.54 26.15
C LEU A 303 -42.89 -13.44 25.88
N LEU A 304 -43.06 -12.48 26.79
CA LEU A 304 -43.94 -11.33 26.59
C LEU A 304 -43.45 -10.46 25.42
N LEU A 305 -42.16 -10.15 25.36
CA LEU A 305 -41.55 -9.41 24.25
C LEU A 305 -41.74 -10.16 22.92
N VAL A 306 -41.53 -11.48 22.90
CA VAL A 306 -41.75 -12.35 21.74
C VAL A 306 -43.22 -12.29 21.30
N ILE A 307 -44.19 -12.36 22.23
CA ILE A 307 -45.62 -12.28 21.92
C ILE A 307 -45.99 -10.92 21.30
N VAL A 308 -45.49 -9.82 21.87
CA VAL A 308 -45.74 -8.47 21.35
C VAL A 308 -45.09 -8.29 19.98
N MET A 309 -43.86 -8.76 19.80
CA MET A 309 -43.11 -8.64 18.55
C MET A 309 -43.71 -9.46 17.40
N ARG A 310 -44.47 -10.56 17.66
CA ARG A 310 -45.16 -11.33 16.61
C ARG A 310 -46.07 -10.48 15.73
N LYS A 311 -46.86 -9.57 16.34
CA LYS A 311 -47.75 -8.67 15.57
C LYS A 311 -46.94 -7.68 14.73
N ARG A 312 -45.84 -7.17 15.29
CA ARG A 312 -44.96 -6.20 14.62
C ARG A 312 -44.17 -6.81 13.46
N ILE A 313 -43.70 -8.06 13.59
CA ILE A 313 -42.99 -8.78 12.52
C ILE A 313 -43.90 -9.01 11.32
N ARG A 314 -45.17 -9.39 11.54
CA ARG A 314 -46.14 -9.56 10.45
C ARG A 314 -46.41 -8.24 9.71
N PHE A 315 -46.55 -7.15 10.45
CA PHE A 315 -46.70 -5.81 9.88
C PHE A 315 -45.46 -5.39 9.07
N LEU A 316 -44.25 -5.59 9.61
CA LEU A 316 -43.00 -5.31 8.90
C LEU A 316 -42.85 -6.18 7.65
N ALA A 317 -43.23 -7.45 7.71
CA ALA A 317 -43.20 -8.35 6.54
C ALA A 317 -44.12 -7.85 5.42
N ALA A 318 -45.35 -7.43 5.74
CA ALA A 318 -46.26 -6.83 4.76
C ALA A 318 -45.71 -5.51 4.19
N LEU A 319 -45.10 -4.67 5.04
CA LEU A 319 -44.44 -3.43 4.59
C LEU A 319 -43.27 -3.72 3.62
N PHE A 320 -42.48 -4.76 3.88
CA PHE A 320 -41.39 -5.16 3.00
C PHE A 320 -41.89 -5.80 1.70
N GLU A 321 -42.99 -6.54 1.74
CA GLU A 321 -43.66 -7.08 0.55
C GLU A 321 -44.14 -5.94 -0.36
N ASP A 322 -44.85 -4.95 0.20
CA ASP A 322 -45.29 -3.75 -0.53
C ASP A 322 -44.10 -2.91 -1.04
N SER A 323 -43.05 -2.78 -0.23
CA SER A 323 -41.81 -2.09 -0.63
C SER A 323 -41.10 -2.83 -1.76
N ALA A 324 -41.05 -4.17 -1.72
CA ALA A 324 -40.43 -5.00 -2.75
C ALA A 324 -41.22 -4.95 -4.06
N SER A 325 -42.55 -4.94 -4.01
CA SER A 325 -43.40 -4.69 -5.18
C SER A 325 -43.12 -3.32 -5.80
N CYS A 326 -43.01 -2.27 -4.99
CA CYS A 326 -42.63 -0.93 -5.46
C CYS A 326 -41.20 -0.88 -6.04
N LEU A 327 -40.24 -1.61 -5.45
CA LEU A 327 -38.89 -1.76 -6.01
C LEU A 327 -38.92 -2.48 -7.37
N GLY A 328 -39.85 -3.42 -7.56
CA GLY A 328 -40.10 -4.08 -8.85
C GLY A 328 -40.55 -3.10 -9.93
N ASP A 329 -41.35 -2.09 -9.58
CA ASP A 329 -41.83 -1.05 -10.48
C ASP A 329 -40.76 -0.01 -10.84
N ILE A 330 -39.67 0.09 -10.06
CA ILE A 330 -38.57 1.04 -10.26
C ILE A 330 -37.25 0.28 -10.46
N PRO A 331 -37.05 -0.41 -11.60
CA PRO A 331 -35.89 -1.28 -11.82
C PRO A 331 -34.54 -0.54 -11.80
N ALA A 332 -34.55 0.78 -11.98
CA ALA A 332 -33.36 1.63 -11.89
C ALA A 332 -32.69 1.59 -10.50
N LEU A 333 -33.43 1.26 -9.43
CA LEU A 333 -32.86 1.20 -8.09
C LEU A 333 -31.85 0.04 -7.93
N PHE A 334 -32.00 -1.04 -8.70
CA PHE A 334 -31.03 -2.14 -8.72
C PHE A 334 -29.71 -1.78 -9.41
N ILE A 335 -29.68 -0.69 -10.19
CA ILE A 335 -28.47 -0.18 -10.85
C ILE A 335 -27.63 0.67 -9.87
N GLN A 336 -28.22 1.19 -8.79
CA GLN A 336 -27.54 2.04 -7.82
C GLN A 336 -26.28 1.37 -7.21
N PRO A 337 -26.31 0.10 -6.73
CA PRO A 337 -25.11 -0.56 -6.23
C PRO A 337 -24.00 -0.66 -7.29
N LEU A 338 -24.35 -0.88 -8.55
CA LEU A 338 -23.38 -0.93 -9.65
C LEU A 338 -22.75 0.44 -9.91
N ILE A 339 -23.55 1.51 -9.92
CA ILE A 339 -23.04 2.88 -10.06
C ILE A 339 -22.09 3.21 -8.91
N THR A 340 -22.44 2.85 -7.67
CA THR A 340 -21.56 3.07 -6.52
C THR A 340 -20.26 2.28 -6.63
N PHE A 341 -20.31 1.04 -7.12
CA PHE A 341 -19.12 0.24 -7.34
C PHE A 341 -18.19 0.85 -8.38
N ILE A 342 -18.73 1.27 -9.53
CA ILE A 342 -17.96 1.94 -10.59
C ILE A 342 -17.36 3.26 -10.09
N ALA A 343 -18.13 4.06 -9.35
CA ALA A 343 -17.66 5.31 -8.76
C ALA A 343 -16.53 5.07 -7.75
N LEU A 344 -16.63 4.04 -6.91
CA LEU A 344 -15.57 3.65 -5.97
C LEU A 344 -14.32 3.16 -6.70
N LEU A 345 -14.46 2.33 -7.75
CA LEU A 345 -13.31 1.90 -8.56
C LEU A 345 -12.60 3.09 -9.21
N ALA A 346 -13.34 4.02 -9.79
CA ALA A 346 -12.79 5.23 -10.38
C ALA A 346 -12.08 6.10 -9.32
N PHE A 347 -12.68 6.24 -8.14
CA PHE A 347 -12.09 6.95 -7.00
C PHE A 347 -10.77 6.32 -6.56
N PHE A 348 -10.74 4.99 -6.36
CA PHE A 348 -9.51 4.29 -5.98
C PHE A 348 -8.44 4.35 -7.07
N ALA A 349 -8.80 4.18 -8.34
CA ALA A 349 -7.86 4.30 -9.45
C ALA A 349 -7.24 5.69 -9.54
N PHE A 350 -8.05 6.75 -9.38
CA PHE A 350 -7.57 8.12 -9.30
C PHE A 350 -6.56 8.32 -8.17
N TRP A 351 -6.88 7.85 -6.95
CA TRP A 351 -5.98 8.01 -5.81
C TRP A 351 -4.72 7.16 -5.90
N ILE A 352 -4.77 5.96 -6.50
CA ILE A 352 -3.57 5.18 -6.81
C ILE A 352 -2.66 5.96 -7.77
N SER A 353 -3.22 6.58 -8.81
CA SER A 353 -2.45 7.41 -9.73
C SER A 353 -1.78 8.60 -9.02
N VAL A 354 -2.52 9.28 -8.12
CA VAL A 354 -1.97 10.36 -7.28
C VAL A 354 -0.83 9.85 -6.40
N ILE A 355 -0.99 8.71 -5.73
CA ILE A 355 0.05 8.12 -4.88
C ILE A 355 1.31 7.77 -5.69
N VAL A 356 1.15 7.17 -6.87
CA VAL A 356 2.28 6.85 -7.76
C VAL A 356 3.00 8.11 -8.23
N CYS A 357 2.26 9.14 -8.63
CA CYS A 357 2.85 10.42 -9.04
C CYS A 357 3.53 11.13 -7.86
N LEU A 358 2.95 11.06 -6.66
CA LEU A 358 3.54 11.63 -5.45
C LEU A 358 4.83 10.91 -5.06
N ALA A 359 4.86 9.58 -5.09
CA ALA A 359 6.04 8.76 -4.79
C ALA A 359 7.20 9.00 -5.78
N THR A 360 6.89 9.43 -7.00
CA THR A 360 7.88 9.74 -8.04
C THR A 360 8.20 11.23 -8.16
N SER A 361 7.56 12.08 -7.36
CA SER A 361 7.75 13.53 -7.41
C SER A 361 9.15 13.92 -6.98
N THR A 362 9.83 14.75 -7.80
CA THR A 362 11.09 15.39 -7.41
C THR A 362 10.94 16.90 -7.49
N TYR A 363 11.25 17.56 -6.40
CA TYR A 363 11.25 19.01 -6.35
C TYR A 363 12.55 19.59 -6.94
N PRO A 364 12.48 20.58 -7.84
CA PRO A 364 13.66 21.27 -8.34
C PRO A 364 14.31 22.11 -7.23
N GLY A 365 15.55 21.78 -6.86
CA GLY A 365 16.35 22.57 -5.91
C GLY A 365 16.80 21.84 -4.63
N VAL A 366 16.43 20.57 -4.43
CA VAL A 366 17.06 19.73 -3.40
C VAL A 366 18.44 19.28 -3.88
N LYS A 367 19.45 19.48 -3.02
CA LYS A 367 20.83 19.04 -3.25
C LYS A 367 20.84 17.52 -3.54
N PRO A 368 21.69 17.02 -4.45
CA PRO A 368 21.80 15.57 -4.67
C PRO A 368 22.05 14.86 -3.33
N LEU A 369 21.40 13.72 -3.13
CA LEU A 369 21.42 12.96 -1.86
C LEU A 369 22.82 12.46 -1.47
N HIS A 370 23.82 12.56 -2.34
CA HIS A 370 25.16 12.06 -2.08
C HIS A 370 26.24 13.13 -2.22
N PRO A 371 27.26 13.13 -1.33
CA PRO A 371 28.39 14.05 -1.41
C PRO A 371 29.05 13.94 -2.78
N TYR A 372 28.95 15.02 -3.54
CA TYR A 372 29.62 15.21 -4.81
C TYR A 372 31.07 15.62 -4.54
N LEU A 373 32.03 14.81 -4.96
CA LEU A 373 33.40 15.26 -5.14
C LEU A 373 33.53 15.74 -6.58
N ASP A 374 33.78 17.03 -6.74
CA ASP A 374 34.13 17.60 -8.03
C ASP A 374 35.48 17.01 -8.49
N PHE A 375 35.51 16.44 -9.70
CA PHE A 375 36.73 15.86 -10.26
C PHE A 375 37.79 16.94 -10.51
N GLN A 376 37.38 18.20 -10.73
CA GLN A 376 38.30 19.34 -10.83
C GLN A 376 39.01 19.61 -9.49
N GLN A 377 38.30 19.53 -8.35
CA GLN A 377 38.91 19.70 -7.03
C GLN A 377 39.89 18.58 -6.68
N VAL A 378 39.57 17.33 -7.03
CA VAL A 378 40.48 16.19 -6.78
C VAL A 378 41.79 16.34 -7.58
N THR A 379 41.70 16.84 -8.80
CA THR A 379 42.87 17.08 -9.66
C THR A 379 43.74 18.22 -9.14
N GLU A 380 43.14 19.33 -8.70
CA GLU A 380 43.88 20.48 -8.15
C GLU A 380 44.59 20.14 -6.82
N THR A 381 43.93 19.35 -5.96
CA THR A 381 44.48 18.99 -4.65
C THR A 381 45.71 18.08 -4.77
N GLN A 382 45.72 17.13 -5.71
CA GLN A 382 46.89 16.28 -5.96
C GLN A 382 48.02 16.99 -6.72
N THR A 383 47.69 17.91 -7.63
CA THR A 383 48.71 18.70 -8.35
C THR A 383 49.42 19.68 -7.40
N ASN A 384 48.67 20.25 -6.45
CA ASN A 384 49.23 21.08 -5.37
C ASN A 384 50.03 20.25 -4.35
N ALA A 385 49.63 19.01 -4.05
CA ALA A 385 50.39 18.12 -3.17
C ALA A 385 51.71 17.62 -3.81
N ARG A 386 51.71 17.26 -5.10
CA ARG A 386 52.93 16.86 -5.84
C ARG A 386 53.86 18.04 -6.09
N SER A 387 53.35 19.24 -6.38
CA SER A 387 54.18 20.44 -6.54
C SER A 387 54.74 20.94 -5.20
N ALA A 388 54.02 20.77 -4.09
CA ALA A 388 54.55 21.00 -2.74
C ALA A 388 55.67 19.99 -2.40
N GLN A 389 55.50 18.70 -2.68
CA GLN A 389 56.55 17.70 -2.46
C GLN A 389 57.79 17.89 -3.37
N LEU A 390 57.60 18.29 -4.64
CA LEU A 390 58.73 18.60 -5.54
C LEU A 390 59.48 19.87 -5.11
N ASN A 391 58.76 20.91 -4.65
CA ASN A 391 59.38 22.15 -4.16
C ASN A 391 60.09 22.00 -2.82
N ILE A 392 59.66 21.05 -1.98
CA ILE A 392 60.38 20.69 -0.74
C ILE A 392 61.65 19.90 -1.12
N SER A 393 61.54 18.90 -2.01
CA SER A 393 62.70 18.08 -2.43
C SER A 393 63.76 18.84 -3.25
N LEU A 394 63.41 19.94 -3.94
CA LEU A 394 64.35 20.79 -4.69
C LEU A 394 65.00 21.90 -3.84
N LYS A 395 64.35 22.33 -2.74
CA LYS A 395 64.94 23.29 -1.80
C LYS A 395 66.00 22.65 -0.91
N ASP A 396 65.82 21.38 -0.56
CA ASP A 396 66.76 20.64 0.30
C ASP A 396 68.06 20.20 -0.41
N PHE A 397 68.22 20.51 -1.70
CA PHE A 397 69.45 20.22 -2.47
C PHE A 397 70.21 21.48 -2.94
N LYS A 398 69.75 22.67 -2.56
CA LYS A 398 70.37 23.94 -2.99
C LYS A 398 70.55 24.91 -1.81
N SER A 399 71.25 24.45 -0.78
CA SER A 399 71.95 25.30 0.19
C SER A 399 73.06 24.50 0.86
N GLU A 400 74.29 24.72 0.37
CA GLU A 400 75.45 24.86 1.26
C GLU A 400 75.19 25.93 2.32
#